data_AF-A0A9Q1A825-F1
#
_entry.id   AF-A0A9Q1A825-F1
#
_cell.length_a   1.000
_cell.length_b   1.000
_cell.length_c   1.000
_cell.angle_alpha   90.00
_cell.angle_beta   90.00
_cell.angle_gamma   90.00
#
_symmetry.space_group_name_H-M   'P 1'
#
loop_
_entity.id
_entity.type
_entity.pdbx_description
1 polymer ?
#
loop_
_entity_poly.entity_id
_entity_poly.type
_entity_poly.pdbx_seq_one_letter_code
_entity_poly.pdbx_strand_id
1 'polypeptide(L)' 'MLVALRSFHIYSRRGGMFINSCFAHCQSESQDTWFARDSPQIYRKTIAEAVGDWYFSRNTSKLIDCAYPCDTSCHNIAV' A
#
# COMPACT_ATOMS: atom_id res chain seq x y z
N MET A 1 14.24 3.60 2.74
CA MET A 1 12.98 3.94 2.04
C MET A 1 12.18 5.04 2.75
N LEU A 2 11.63 4.80 3.95
CA LEU A 2 10.68 5.74 4.59
C LEU A 2 11.22 7.16 4.84
N VAL A 3 12.51 7.30 5.15
CA VAL A 3 13.15 8.63 5.36
C VAL A 3 13.01 9.51 4.10
N ALA A 4 13.13 8.94 2.90
CA ALA A 4 13.01 9.69 1.64
C ALA A 4 11.58 10.20 1.41
N LEU A 5 10.57 9.53 1.95
CA LEU A 5 9.16 9.90 1.81
C LEU A 5 8.66 10.78 2.96
N ARG A 6 9.48 11.08 3.96
CA ARG A 6 9.08 11.79 5.18
C ARG A 6 8.46 13.15 4.89
N SER A 7 9.06 13.94 3.99
CA SER A 7 8.52 15.25 3.61
C SER A 7 7.15 15.15 2.94
N PHE A 8 6.95 14.18 2.04
CA PHE A 8 5.65 13.93 1.42
C PHE A 8 4.62 13.46 2.45
N HIS A 9 5.01 12.53 3.33
CA HIS A 9 4.15 12.03 4.40
C HIS A 9 3.65 13.16 5.31
N ILE A 10 4.51 14.12 5.67
CA ILE A 10 4.14 15.22 6.56
C ILE A 10 3.36 16.33 5.83
N TYR A 11 3.84 16.76 4.66
CA TYR A 11 3.37 18.00 4.04
C TYR A 11 2.34 17.82 2.92
N SER A 12 2.28 16.66 2.25
CA SER A 12 1.31 16.45 1.16
C SER A 12 -0.10 16.26 1.71
N ARG A 13 -1.03 17.21 1.50
CA ARG A 13 -2.42 17.07 1.97
C ARG A 13 -3.32 16.27 1.03
N ARG A 14 -2.90 16.09 -0.23
CA ARG A 14 -3.70 15.45 -1.29
C ARG A 14 -3.13 14.13 -1.80
N GLY A 15 -1.90 13.80 -1.42
CA GLY A 15 -1.23 12.60 -1.88
C GLY A 15 -1.61 11.36 -1.07
N GLY A 16 -1.67 10.21 -1.75
CA GLY A 16 -1.79 8.89 -1.14
C GLY A 16 -0.44 8.14 -1.10
N MET A 17 -0.32 7.18 -0.20
CA MET A 17 0.75 6.20 -0.09
C MET A 17 0.20 4.88 0.43
N PHE A 18 0.69 3.78 -0.13
CA PHE A 18 0.49 2.44 0.38
C PHE A 18 1.86 1.76 0.40
N ILE A 19 2.40 1.52 1.58
CA ILE A 19 3.73 0.93 1.79
C ILE A 19 3.55 -0.24 2.75
N ASN A 20 3.44 -1.45 2.21
CA ASN A 20 3.32 -2.65 3.03
C ASN A 20 4.65 -3.38 3.15
N SER A 21 4.69 -4.32 4.10
CA SER A 21 5.87 -5.11 4.42
C SER A 21 6.05 -6.30 3.44
N CYS A 22 6.01 -6.07 2.13
CA CYS A 22 6.22 -7.11 1.12
C CYS A 22 7.55 -6.98 0.38
N PHE A 23 8.14 -8.13 0.05
CA PHE A 23 9.20 -8.20 -0.95
C PHE A 23 8.57 -8.53 -2.32
N ALA A 24 8.18 -7.49 -3.05
CA ALA A 24 7.40 -7.60 -4.29
C ALA A 24 7.70 -6.44 -5.27
N HIS A 25 7.46 -6.68 -6.56
CA HIS A 25 7.48 -5.68 -7.62
C HIS A 25 6.15 -5.68 -8.41
N CYS A 26 5.81 -4.61 -9.13
CA CYS A 26 4.59 -4.51 -9.97
C CYS A 26 3.24 -4.88 -9.31
N GLN A 27 3.06 -4.65 -8.01
CA GLN A 27 1.85 -5.07 -7.27
C GLN A 27 0.54 -4.46 -7.80
N SER A 28 0.59 -3.36 -8.54
CA SER A 28 -0.61 -2.74 -9.14
C SER A 28 -1.04 -3.37 -10.46
N GLU A 29 -0.21 -4.20 -11.08
CA GLU A 29 -0.48 -4.76 -12.41
C GLU A 29 -1.32 -6.04 -12.37
N SER A 30 -1.24 -6.81 -11.26
CA SER A 30 -1.99 -8.06 -11.10
C SER A 30 -3.20 -7.88 -10.19
N GLN A 31 -4.34 -8.46 -10.60
CA GLN A 31 -5.55 -8.48 -9.78
C GLN A 31 -5.37 -9.24 -8.46
N ASP A 32 -4.49 -10.26 -8.46
CA ASP A 32 -4.17 -11.06 -7.27
C ASP A 32 -3.55 -10.22 -6.16
N THR A 33 -2.80 -9.17 -6.51
CA THR A 33 -2.21 -8.24 -5.55
C THR A 33 -2.98 -6.93 -5.41
N TRP A 34 -3.81 -6.58 -6.39
CA TRP A 34 -4.56 -5.33 -6.41
C TRP A 34 -5.87 -5.37 -5.62
N PHE A 35 -6.73 -6.37 -5.88
CA PHE A 35 -8.11 -6.42 -5.34
C PHE A 35 -8.68 -7.83 -5.12
N ALA A 36 -7.86 -8.88 -5.18
CA ALA A 36 -8.32 -10.23 -4.84
C ALA A 36 -8.62 -10.40 -3.35
N ARG A 37 -9.39 -11.43 -2.99
CA ARG A 37 -9.79 -11.74 -1.60
C ARG A 37 -8.60 -11.95 -0.67
N ASP A 38 -7.52 -12.53 -1.18
CA ASP A 38 -6.26 -12.83 -0.50
C ASP A 38 -5.15 -11.84 -0.87
N SER A 39 -5.47 -10.74 -1.54
CA SER A 39 -4.50 -9.70 -1.88
C SER A 39 -3.85 -9.07 -0.62
N PRO A 40 -2.62 -8.53 -0.75
CA PRO A 40 -1.94 -7.87 0.36
C PRO A 40 -2.73 -6.69 0.92
N GLN A 41 -2.74 -6.57 2.25
CA GLN A 41 -3.58 -5.60 2.95
C GLN A 41 -2.85 -4.91 4.10
N ILE A 42 -3.05 -3.60 4.22
CA ILE A 42 -2.69 -2.84 5.43
C ILE A 42 -3.98 -2.46 6.15
N TYR A 43 -4.10 -2.80 7.43
CA TYR A 43 -5.31 -2.52 8.24
C TYR A 43 -6.62 -2.99 7.56
N ARG A 44 -6.60 -4.18 6.94
CA ARG A 44 -7.71 -4.77 6.18
C ARG A 44 -8.15 -3.93 4.96
N LYS A 45 -7.26 -3.12 4.40
CA LYS A 45 -7.47 -2.42 3.14
C LYS A 45 -6.50 -2.94 2.09
N THR A 46 -7.05 -3.36 0.97
CA THR A 46 -6.32 -3.72 -0.26
C THR A 46 -5.71 -2.48 -0.91
N ILE A 47 -4.81 -2.68 -1.88
CA ILE A 47 -4.24 -1.57 -2.66
C ILE A 47 -5.35 -0.81 -3.40
N ALA A 48 -6.28 -1.54 -4.04
CA ALA A 48 -7.38 -0.94 -4.78
C ALA A 48 -8.30 -0.08 -3.90
N GLU A 49 -8.60 -0.53 -2.68
CA GLU A 49 -9.41 0.25 -1.73
C GLU A 49 -8.67 1.51 -1.27
N ALA A 50 -7.38 1.40 -0.96
CA ALA A 50 -6.58 2.55 -0.55
C ALA A 50 -6.47 3.60 -1.67
N VAL A 51 -6.26 3.15 -2.92
CA VAL A 51 -6.23 4.02 -4.11
C VAL A 51 -7.61 4.61 -4.39
N GLY A 52 -8.68 3.83 -4.26
CA GLY A 52 -10.06 4.31 -4.42
C GLY A 52 -10.41 5.39 -3.40
N ASP A 53 -10.05 5.20 -2.13
CA ASP A 53 -10.26 6.21 -1.08
C ASP A 53 -9.52 7.50 -1.37
N TRP A 54 -8.30 7.41 -1.91
CA TRP A 54 -7.51 8.57 -2.31
C TRP A 54 -8.13 9.27 -3.53
N TYR A 55 -8.41 8.53 -4.60
CA TYR A 55 -8.91 9.06 -5.87
C TYR A 55 -10.25 9.77 -5.70
N PHE A 56 -11.18 9.16 -4.94
CA PHE A 56 -12.49 9.75 -4.67
C PHE A 56 -12.51 10.66 -3.44
N SER A 57 -11.36 10.96 -2.83
CA SER A 57 -11.25 11.81 -1.63
C SER A 57 -12.16 11.35 -0.47
N ARG A 58 -12.33 10.03 -0.31
CA ARG A 58 -13.15 9.45 0.77
C ARG A 58 -12.41 9.41 2.09
N ASN A 59 -11.09 9.25 2.08
CA ASN A 59 -10.27 9.19 3.29
C ASN A 59 -8.80 9.57 3.01
N THR A 60 -8.02 9.81 4.08
CA THR A 60 -6.57 9.97 4.00
C THR A 60 -5.92 8.61 3.77
N SER A 61 -5.45 8.35 2.54
CA SER A 61 -4.79 7.09 2.19
C SER A 61 -3.28 7.19 2.32
N LYS A 62 -2.74 7.38 3.52
CA LYS A 62 -1.29 7.27 3.81
C LYS A 62 -1.05 6.10 4.73
N LEU A 63 -0.98 4.91 4.15
CA LEU A 63 -0.85 3.65 4.86
C LEU A 63 0.60 3.20 4.78
N ILE A 64 1.22 3.02 5.94
CA ILE A 64 2.56 2.49 6.10
C ILE A 64 2.46 1.38 7.13
N ASP A 65 2.91 0.20 6.76
CA ASP A 65 2.89 -0.98 7.60
C ASP A 65 4.10 -1.06 8.54
N CYS A 66 4.24 -2.18 9.27
CA CYS A 66 5.41 -2.47 10.09
C CYS A 66 6.68 -2.74 9.27
N ALA A 67 7.82 -2.81 9.97
CA ALA A 67 9.10 -3.15 9.37
C ALA A 67 9.08 -4.58 8.83
N TYR A 68 9.64 -4.76 7.63
CA TYR A 68 9.77 -6.07 6.99
C TYR A 68 10.51 -7.09 7.86
N PRO A 69 10.10 -8.39 7.88
CA PRO A 69 8.94 -9.02 7.21
C PRO A 69 7.77 -9.31 8.19
N CYS A 70 6.75 -8.46 8.23
CA CYS A 70 5.59 -8.64 9.11
C CYS A 70 4.25 -8.90 8.40
N ASP A 71 4.09 -8.47 7.14
CA ASP A 71 2.84 -8.63 6.41
C ASP A 71 2.68 -10.08 5.93
N THR A 72 1.75 -10.80 6.56
CA THR A 72 1.46 -12.21 6.26
C THR A 72 0.52 -12.38 5.05
N SER A 73 -0.02 -11.29 4.51
CA SER A 73 -0.86 -11.29 3.31
C SER A 73 -0.06 -11.07 2.02
N CYS A 74 1.26 -10.93 2.12
CA CYS A 74 2.12 -10.71 0.97
C CYS A 74 2.16 -11.89 0.00
N HIS A 75 1.97 -11.60 -1.28
CA HIS A 75 2.44 -12.44 -2.37
C HIS A 75 3.86 -11.99 -2.72
N ASN A 76 4.88 -12.77 -2.38
CA ASN A 76 6.29 -12.43 -2.61
C ASN A 76 6.67 -12.61 -4.09
N ILE A 77 6.21 -11.68 -4.93
CA ILE A 77 6.43 -11.64 -6.37
C ILE A 77 7.66 -10.77 -6.70
N ALA A 78 8.84 -11.31 -6.40
CA ALA A 78 10.09 -10.73 -6.86
C ALA A 78 10.59 -11.56 -8.06
N VAL A 79 10.17 -11.17 -9.26
CA VAL A 79 10.75 -11.63 -10.52
C VAL A 79 11.54 -10.48 -11.12
#